data_AF-A0A363U263-F1
#
_entry.id   AF-A0A363U263-F1
#
_cell.length_a   1.000
_cell.length_b   1.000
_cell.length_c   1.000
_cell.angle_alpha   90.00
_cell.angle_beta   90.00
_cell.angle_gamma   90.00
#
_symmetry.space_group_name_H-M   'P 1'
#
loop_
_entity.id
_entity.type
_entity.pdbx_description
1 polymer ?
#
loop_
_entity_poly.entity_id
_entity_poly.type
_entity_poly.pdbx_seq_one_letter_code
_entity_poly.pdbx_strand_id
1 'polypeptide(L)'
;MPYKGVYKLDSESMNKQVVSKQRVADHGEVFTSEREVNAMLDLVKQETERIDSRFLEPACGTGNFLTKILRRRLGVVEKKYRRSQLDFERNLVSAISSLYGIDILEDNVIACRMQLFEIADERYTALFKKKAKDEVRKAIRFILQKTSFGAMHWI
;
A
#
# COMPACT_ATOMS: atom_id res chain seq x y z
N MET A 1 -5.60 -19.48 13.89
CA MET A 1 -5.49 -18.95 12.51
C MET A 1 -4.28 -18.04 12.46
N PRO A 2 -3.21 -18.40 11.72
CA PRO A 2 -1.85 -18.03 12.10
C PRO A 2 -1.42 -16.71 11.45
N TYR A 3 -1.73 -15.59 12.10
CA TYR A 3 -0.99 -14.34 11.92
C TYR A 3 -0.79 -13.66 13.28
N LYS A 4 -0.43 -14.47 14.28
CA LYS A 4 0.13 -13.97 15.54
C LYS A 4 1.45 -14.69 15.75
N GLY A 5 2.55 -13.96 15.57
CA GLY A 5 3.86 -14.37 16.05
C GLY A 5 4.82 -14.91 15.01
N VAL A 6 5.21 -14.10 14.02
CA VAL A 6 6.57 -14.07 13.44
C VAL A 6 6.80 -12.62 12.98
N TYR A 7 8.03 -12.12 13.01
CA TYR A 7 8.46 -10.74 12.71
C TYR A 7 8.36 -9.74 13.87
N LYS A 8 9.18 -9.96 14.91
CA LYS A 8 9.94 -8.84 15.45
C LYS A 8 10.93 -8.43 14.35
N LEU A 9 10.71 -7.28 13.72
CA LEU A 9 11.72 -6.66 12.89
C LEU A 9 12.65 -5.88 13.82
N ASP A 10 13.91 -6.31 13.87
CA ASP A 10 14.96 -5.55 14.52
C ASP A 10 15.08 -4.18 13.83
N SER A 11 15.08 -3.12 14.65
CA SER A 11 14.98 -1.72 14.24
C SER A 11 16.29 -1.15 13.65
N GLU A 12 17.09 -1.96 12.97
CA GLU A 12 18.41 -1.56 12.42
C GLU A 12 18.53 -1.90 10.92
N SER A 13 17.83 -1.17 10.04
CA SER A 13 18.31 -0.87 8.67
C SER A 13 17.37 0.06 7.88
N MET A 14 16.90 1.16 8.48
CA MET A 14 15.98 2.10 7.84
C MET A 14 16.57 2.94 6.67
N ASN A 15 17.66 2.49 6.03
CA ASN A 15 18.27 3.23 4.91
C ASN A 15 19.06 2.39 3.90
N LYS A 16 18.65 1.14 3.63
CA LYS A 16 19.22 0.40 2.49
C LYS A 16 18.52 0.80 1.19
N GLN A 17 18.98 1.91 0.60
CA GLN A 17 18.62 2.35 -0.76
C GLN A 17 19.25 1.47 -1.86
N VAL A 18 19.83 0.32 -1.50
CA VAL A 18 20.63 -0.49 -2.41
C VAL A 18 19.96 -1.83 -2.62
N VAL A 19 19.44 -2.03 -3.84
CA VAL A 19 19.01 -3.32 -4.36
C VAL A 19 20.25 -4.19 -4.60
N SER A 20 20.14 -5.50 -4.41
CA SER A 20 21.28 -6.39 -4.65
C SER A 20 21.69 -6.36 -6.12
N LYS A 21 23.00 -6.40 -6.40
CA LYS A 21 23.51 -6.41 -7.78
C LYS A 21 22.90 -7.53 -8.63
N GLN A 22 22.60 -8.67 -7.99
CA GLN A 22 21.96 -9.81 -8.65
C GLN A 22 20.54 -9.46 -9.11
N ARG A 23 19.72 -8.81 -8.27
CA ARG A 23 18.34 -8.44 -8.62
C ARG A 23 18.29 -7.33 -9.68
N VAL A 24 19.28 -6.44 -9.69
CA VAL A 24 19.48 -5.48 -10.79
C VAL A 24 19.78 -6.23 -12.10
N ALA A 25 20.70 -7.20 -12.07
CA ALA A 25 21.13 -7.92 -13.26
C ALA A 25 20.04 -8.86 -13.82
N ASP A 26 19.37 -9.63 -12.95
CA ASP A 26 18.44 -10.69 -13.36
C ASP A 26 17.02 -10.17 -13.61
N HIS A 27 16.63 -9.09 -12.92
CA HIS A 27 15.24 -8.63 -12.90
C HIS A 27 15.08 -7.13 -13.17
N GLY A 28 16.18 -6.41 -13.41
CA GLY A 28 16.15 -4.96 -13.66
C GLY A 28 15.62 -4.16 -12.47
N GLU A 29 15.64 -4.72 -11.26
CA GLU A 29 15.05 -4.07 -10.11
C GLU A 29 15.88 -2.85 -9.69
N VAL A 30 15.20 -1.70 -9.62
CA VAL A 30 15.80 -0.43 -9.23
C VAL A 30 15.05 0.18 -8.05
N PHE A 31 15.75 1.03 -7.30
CA PHE A 31 15.14 1.78 -6.21
C PHE A 31 14.81 3.20 -6.65
N THR A 32 13.54 3.57 -6.57
CA THR A 32 13.08 4.96 -6.78
C THR A 32 13.04 5.69 -5.45
N SER A 33 13.79 6.78 -5.33
CA SER A 33 13.86 7.54 -4.08
C SER A 33 12.53 8.20 -3.72
N GLU A 34 12.28 8.38 -2.42
CA GLU A 34 11.05 9.02 -1.92
C GLU A 34 10.85 10.44 -2.48
N ARG A 35 11.95 11.18 -2.71
CA ARG A 35 11.89 12.52 -3.29
C ARG A 35 11.33 12.47 -4.71
N GLU A 36 11.84 11.57 -5.54
CA GLU A 36 11.40 11.37 -6.93
C GLU A 36 9.93 10.94 -6.96
N VAL A 37 9.54 9.98 -6.11
CA VAL A 37 8.16 9.51 -5.99
C VAL A 37 7.21 10.67 -5.68
N ASN A 38 7.53 11.49 -4.68
CA ASN A 38 6.67 12.62 -4.33
C ASN A 38 6.59 13.65 -5.46
N ALA A 39 7.72 13.99 -6.10
CA ALA A 39 7.75 14.92 -7.22
C ALA A 39 6.85 14.46 -8.37
N MET A 40 6.91 13.17 -8.73
CA MET A 40 6.05 12.60 -9.77
C MET A 40 4.57 12.62 -9.38
N LEU A 41 4.23 12.22 -8.14
CA LEU A 41 2.84 12.24 -7.67
C LEU A 41 2.27 13.67 -7.55
N ASP A 42 3.12 14.68 -7.36
CA ASP A 42 2.69 16.08 -7.30
C ASP A 42 2.26 16.62 -8.66
N LEU A 43 2.76 16.08 -9.77
CA LEU A 43 2.30 16.41 -11.12
C LEU A 43 0.82 16.06 -11.33
N VAL A 44 0.32 15.05 -10.62
CA VAL A 44 -1.07 14.55 -10.71
C VAL A 44 -1.78 14.63 -9.36
N LYS A 45 -1.42 15.61 -8.52
CA LYS A 45 -1.87 15.71 -7.13
C LYS A 45 -3.39 15.56 -6.95
N GLN A 46 -4.19 16.24 -7.79
CA GLN A 46 -5.65 16.18 -7.74
C GLN A 46 -6.17 14.74 -7.88
N GLU A 47 -5.57 13.95 -8.76
CA GLU A 47 -5.92 12.54 -8.94
C GLU A 47 -5.49 11.69 -7.75
N THR A 48 -4.32 11.97 -7.15
CA THR A 48 -3.84 11.24 -5.97
C THR A 48 -4.69 11.48 -4.71
N GLU A 49 -5.37 12.63 -4.63
CA GLU A 49 -6.26 13.00 -3.52
C GLU A 49 -7.72 12.56 -3.76
N ARG A 50 -8.08 12.23 -5.01
CA ARG A 50 -9.37 11.65 -5.35
C ARG A 50 -9.43 10.20 -4.88
N ILE A 51 -10.45 9.86 -4.08
CA ILE A 51 -10.56 8.55 -3.40
C ILE A 51 -10.85 7.42 -4.41
N ASP A 52 -11.67 7.69 -5.41
CA ASP A 52 -12.18 6.74 -6.40
C ASP A 52 -11.40 6.71 -7.72
N SER A 53 -10.38 7.57 -7.89
CA SER A 53 -9.45 7.47 -9.02
C SER A 53 -8.76 6.09 -8.99
N ARG A 54 -8.40 5.54 -10.15
CA ARG A 54 -7.73 4.23 -10.22
C ARG A 54 -6.27 4.43 -10.60
N PHE A 55 -5.36 3.84 -9.83
CA PHE A 55 -3.93 3.84 -10.12
C PHE A 55 -3.45 2.42 -10.35
N LEU A 56 -2.73 2.22 -11.45
CA LEU A 56 -2.03 0.99 -11.77
C LEU A 56 -0.54 1.29 -11.79
N GLU A 57 0.22 0.63 -10.93
CA GLU A 57 1.67 0.68 -10.94
C GLU A 57 2.23 -0.63 -11.53
N PRO A 58 2.75 -0.61 -12.76
CA PRO A 58 3.53 -1.72 -13.31
C PRO A 58 4.92 -1.74 -12.67
N ALA A 59 5.44 -2.94 -12.39
CA ALA A 59 6.70 -3.13 -11.64
C ALA A 59 6.69 -2.37 -10.31
N CYS A 60 5.65 -2.61 -9.49
CA CYS A 60 5.38 -1.81 -8.30
C CYS A 60 6.45 -1.91 -7.20
N GLY A 61 7.37 -2.86 -7.31
CA GLY A 61 8.33 -3.22 -6.28
C GLY A 61 7.61 -3.44 -4.95
N THR A 62 8.20 -2.89 -3.89
CA THR A 62 7.61 -2.90 -2.54
C THR A 62 6.51 -1.86 -2.32
N GLY A 63 6.07 -1.13 -3.36
CA GLY A 63 4.89 -0.25 -3.31
C GLY A 63 5.17 1.23 -3.06
N ASN A 64 6.35 1.75 -3.42
CA ASN A 64 6.74 3.15 -3.12
C ASN A 64 5.72 4.19 -3.60
N PHE A 65 5.15 4.05 -4.81
CA PHE A 65 4.11 4.97 -5.31
C PHE A 65 2.76 4.73 -4.63
N LEU A 66 2.31 3.48 -4.60
CA LEU A 66 0.99 3.10 -4.09
C LEU A 66 0.80 3.48 -2.61
N THR A 67 1.83 3.30 -1.79
CA THR A 67 1.80 3.68 -0.38
C THR A 67 1.66 5.19 -0.19
N LYS A 68 2.35 6.00 -1.01
CA LYS A 68 2.23 7.47 -0.98
C LYS A 68 0.85 7.94 -1.45
N ILE A 69 0.31 7.33 -2.50
CA ILE A 69 -1.07 7.61 -2.96
C ILE A 69 -2.07 7.27 -1.85
N LEU A 70 -1.95 6.07 -1.24
CA LEU A 70 -2.84 5.67 -0.15
C LEU A 70 -2.78 6.66 1.01
N ARG A 71 -1.60 7.12 1.42
CA ARG A 71 -1.46 8.13 2.50
C ARG A 71 -2.16 9.44 2.17
N ARG A 72 -2.05 9.95 0.93
CA ARG A 72 -2.75 11.16 0.47
C ARG A 72 -4.26 10.97 0.55
N ARG A 73 -4.78 9.85 0.04
CA ARG A 73 -6.21 9.51 0.12
C ARG A 73 -6.70 9.41 1.55
N LEU A 74 -5.99 8.70 2.43
CA LEU A 74 -6.38 8.57 3.82
C LEU A 74 -6.40 9.90 4.56
N GLY A 75 -5.56 10.86 4.18
CA GLY A 75 -5.65 12.24 4.66
C GLY A 75 -6.97 12.90 4.27
N VAL A 76 -7.42 12.74 3.03
CA VAL A 76 -8.73 13.23 2.56
C VAL A 76 -9.89 12.52 3.24
N VAL A 77 -9.82 11.19 3.35
CA VAL A 77 -10.85 10.36 4.01
C VAL A 77 -11.01 10.76 5.46
N GLU A 78 -9.91 10.89 6.20
CA GLU A 78 -9.94 11.35 7.59
C GLU A 78 -10.54 12.76 7.69
N LYS A 79 -10.05 13.71 6.90
CA LYS A 79 -10.51 15.10 6.93
C LYS A 79 -12.02 15.21 6.74
N LYS A 80 -12.58 14.42 5.81
CA LYS A 80 -14.01 14.47 5.45
C LYS A 80 -14.91 13.60 6.32
N TYR A 81 -14.45 12.40 6.68
CA TYR A 81 -15.34 11.34 7.20
C TYR A 81 -15.00 10.86 8.62
N ARG A 82 -13.98 11.39 9.31
CA ARG A 82 -13.59 10.92 10.67
C ARG A 82 -14.71 10.95 11.73
N ARG A 83 -15.75 11.76 11.54
CA ARG A 83 -16.88 11.88 12.47
C ARG A 83 -17.86 10.70 12.37
N SER A 84 -17.91 10.03 11.21
CA SER A 84 -18.79 8.89 10.95
C SER A 84 -17.93 7.67 10.65
N GLN A 85 -17.91 6.71 11.58
CA GLN A 85 -17.12 5.49 11.41
C GLN A 85 -17.54 4.72 10.15
N LEU A 86 -18.84 4.65 9.86
CA LEU A 86 -19.36 3.95 8.69
C LEU A 86 -18.87 4.61 7.39
N ASP A 87 -18.94 5.94 7.29
CA ASP A 87 -18.49 6.65 6.09
C ASP A 87 -16.97 6.58 5.94
N PHE A 88 -16.22 6.64 7.05
CA PHE A 88 -14.78 6.41 7.04
C PHE A 88 -14.45 5.00 6.53
N GLU A 89 -15.08 3.96 7.07
CA GLU A 89 -14.87 2.56 6.68
C GLU A 89 -15.16 2.36 5.19
N ARG A 90 -16.28 2.90 4.70
CA ARG A 90 -16.64 2.84 3.27
C ARG A 90 -15.58 3.48 2.38
N ASN A 91 -15.11 4.67 2.75
CA ASN A 91 -14.12 5.41 1.94
C ASN A 91 -12.70 4.86 2.09
N LEU A 92 -12.35 4.28 3.23
CA LEU A 92 -11.11 3.51 3.44
C LEU A 92 -11.05 2.31 2.48
N VAL A 93 -12.12 1.52 2.43
CA VAL A 93 -12.22 0.37 1.52
C VAL A 93 -12.14 0.84 0.06
N SER A 94 -12.82 1.93 -0.28
CA SER A 94 -12.78 2.51 -1.63
C SER A 94 -11.35 2.95 -2.03
N ALA A 95 -10.65 3.66 -1.13
CA ALA A 95 -9.29 4.15 -1.37
C ALA A 95 -8.27 3.03 -1.66
N ILE A 96 -8.46 1.86 -1.06
CA ILE A 96 -7.61 0.67 -1.25
C ILE A 96 -8.02 -0.11 -2.50
N SER A 97 -9.33 -0.25 -2.74
CA SER A 97 -9.86 -1.04 -3.86
C SER A 97 -9.51 -0.49 -5.24
N SER A 98 -9.06 0.76 -5.31
CA SER A 98 -8.69 1.45 -6.54
C SER A 98 -7.17 1.57 -6.75
N LEU A 99 -6.37 0.84 -5.96
CA LEU A 99 -4.92 0.71 -6.14
C LEU A 99 -4.58 -0.68 -6.68
N TYR A 100 -3.80 -0.71 -7.76
CA TYR A 100 -3.36 -1.94 -8.41
C TYR A 100 -1.84 -1.91 -8.57
N GLY A 101 -1.18 -2.98 -8.16
CA GLY A 101 0.27 -3.15 -8.28
C GLY A 101 0.59 -4.49 -8.93
N ILE A 102 1.44 -4.47 -9.94
CA ILE A 102 1.91 -5.69 -10.62
C ILE A 102 3.42 -5.72 -10.47
N ASP A 103 3.98 -6.85 -10.07
CA ASP A 103 5.43 -7.06 -10.05
C ASP A 103 5.76 -8.50 -10.45
N ILE A 104 6.94 -8.66 -11.04
CA ILE A 104 7.45 -9.97 -11.45
C ILE A 104 7.98 -10.75 -10.24
N LEU A 105 8.41 -10.06 -9.18
CA LEU A 105 8.94 -10.70 -7.98
C LEU A 105 7.84 -10.82 -6.93
N GLU A 106 7.55 -12.05 -6.51
CA GLU A 106 6.46 -12.32 -5.57
C GLU A 106 6.71 -11.70 -4.18
N ASP A 107 7.97 -11.68 -3.73
CA ASP A 107 8.36 -11.06 -2.46
C ASP A 107 8.09 -9.55 -2.45
N ASN A 108 8.30 -8.86 -3.58
CA ASN A 108 7.91 -7.46 -3.77
C ASN A 108 6.40 -7.27 -3.65
N VAL A 109 5.61 -8.12 -4.32
CA VAL A 109 4.14 -8.05 -4.24
C VAL A 109 3.65 -8.27 -2.80
N ILE A 110 4.23 -9.23 -2.08
CA ILE A 110 3.90 -9.50 -0.67
C ILE A 110 4.24 -8.28 0.20
N ALA A 111 5.44 -7.72 0.04
CA ALA A 111 5.87 -6.54 0.78
C ALA A 111 4.97 -5.33 0.52
N CYS A 112 4.60 -5.08 -0.75
CA CYS A 112 3.68 -4.01 -1.13
C CYS A 112 2.31 -4.17 -0.44
N ARG A 113 1.73 -5.39 -0.46
CA ARG A 113 0.45 -5.67 0.21
C ARG A 113 0.53 -5.44 1.71
N MET A 114 1.61 -5.88 2.35
CA MET A 114 1.83 -5.68 3.79
C MET A 114 1.89 -4.19 4.13
N GLN A 115 2.68 -3.41 3.41
CA GLN A 115 2.78 -1.96 3.65
C GLN A 115 1.44 -1.24 3.45
N LEU A 116 0.70 -1.56 2.39
CA LEU A 116 -0.63 -0.98 2.16
C LEU A 116 -1.61 -1.32 3.29
N PHE A 117 -1.59 -2.57 3.77
CA PHE A 117 -2.41 -2.99 4.91
C PHE A 117 -2.02 -2.25 6.19
N GLU A 118 -0.73 -2.17 6.50
CA GLU A 118 -0.21 -1.50 7.70
C GLU A 118 -0.61 -0.02 7.73
N ILE A 119 -0.43 0.70 6.61
CA ILE A 119 -0.83 2.10 6.48
C ILE A 119 -2.33 2.30 6.77
N ALA A 120 -3.16 1.41 6.22
CA ALA A 120 -4.60 1.44 6.41
C ALA A 120 -4.99 1.14 7.86
N ASP A 121 -4.41 0.09 8.44
CA ASP A 121 -4.72 -0.37 9.79
C ASP A 121 -4.21 0.59 10.87
N GLU A 122 -3.01 1.15 10.71
CA GLU A 122 -2.47 2.21 11.57
C GLU A 122 -3.44 3.39 11.65
N ARG A 123 -3.88 3.90 10.50
CA ARG A 123 -4.78 5.04 10.43
C ARG A 123 -6.16 4.72 11.01
N TYR A 124 -6.72 3.56 10.66
CA TYR A 124 -8.04 3.14 11.13
C TYR A 124 -8.04 2.90 12.66
N THR A 125 -7.01 2.24 13.17
CA THR A 125 -6.83 1.96 14.60
C THR A 125 -6.60 3.25 15.39
N ALA A 126 -5.81 4.20 14.87
CA ALA A 126 -5.58 5.49 15.52
C ALA A 126 -6.89 6.27 15.75
N LEU A 127 -7.80 6.24 14.77
CA LEU A 127 -9.06 6.99 14.83
C LEU A 127 -10.15 6.31 15.68
N PHE A 128 -10.32 4.99 15.55
CA PHE A 128 -11.45 4.28 16.17
C PHE A 128 -11.07 3.40 17.36
N LYS A 129 -9.77 3.14 17.58
CA LYS A 129 -9.25 2.37 18.71
C LYS A 129 -10.00 1.04 18.85
N LYS A 130 -10.62 0.79 20.00
CA LYS A 130 -11.43 -0.41 20.28
C LYS A 130 -12.68 -0.55 19.40
N LYS A 131 -13.14 0.52 18.75
CA LYS A 131 -14.27 0.48 17.82
C LYS A 131 -13.85 0.01 16.42
N ALA A 132 -12.56 -0.03 16.10
CA ALA A 132 -12.06 -0.50 14.81
C ALA A 132 -12.38 -2.00 14.62
N LYS A 133 -13.20 -2.30 13.60
CA LYS A 133 -13.79 -3.61 13.35
C LYS A 133 -12.82 -4.53 12.61
N ASP A 134 -12.73 -5.78 13.05
CA ASP A 134 -11.90 -6.78 12.40
C ASP A 134 -12.45 -7.20 11.03
N GLU A 135 -13.76 -7.06 10.81
CA GLU A 135 -14.41 -7.31 9.53
C GLU A 135 -13.87 -6.38 8.43
N VAL A 136 -13.61 -5.11 8.77
CA VAL A 136 -13.03 -4.14 7.84
C VAL A 136 -11.58 -4.53 7.53
N ARG A 137 -10.79 -4.94 8.53
CA ARG A 137 -9.43 -5.45 8.32
C ARG A 137 -9.42 -6.69 7.42
N LYS A 138 -10.35 -7.62 7.64
CA LYS A 138 -10.53 -8.83 6.80
C LYS A 138 -10.87 -8.44 5.36
N ALA A 139 -11.78 -7.48 5.15
CA ALA A 139 -12.13 -6.99 3.82
C ALA A 139 -10.92 -6.36 3.11
N ILE A 140 -10.15 -5.53 3.79
CA ILE A 140 -8.94 -4.90 3.24
C ILE A 140 -7.92 -5.97 2.82
N ARG A 141 -7.64 -6.95 3.69
CA ARG A 141 -6.71 -8.06 3.35
C ARG A 141 -7.18 -8.84 2.13
N PHE A 142 -8.48 -9.12 2.06
CA PHE A 142 -9.06 -9.83 0.92
C PHE A 142 -8.89 -9.04 -0.39
N ILE A 143 -9.16 -7.73 -0.37
CA ILE A 143 -8.98 -6.86 -1.55
C ILE A 143 -7.52 -6.82 -1.99
N LEU A 144 -6.58 -6.63 -1.05
CA LEU A 144 -5.14 -6.57 -1.37
C LEU A 144 -4.61 -7.90 -1.94
N GLN A 145 -5.16 -9.03 -1.51
CA GLN A 145 -4.84 -10.34 -2.09
C GLN A 145 -5.32 -10.48 -3.55
N LYS A 146 -6.35 -9.74 -3.97
CA LYS A 146 -6.96 -9.84 -5.31
C LYS A 146 -6.55 -8.75 -6.28
N THR A 147 -6.05 -7.62 -5.78
CA THR A 147 -5.74 -6.42 -6.60
C THR A 147 -4.27 -6.33 -7.02
N SER A 148 -3.39 -7.14 -6.41
CA SER A 148 -2.03 -7.37 -6.91
C SER A 148 -1.99 -8.73 -7.57
N PHE A 149 -1.74 -8.81 -8.88
CA PHE A 149 -1.52 -10.09 -9.55
C PHE A 149 -0.01 -10.31 -9.61
N GLY A 150 0.45 -11.41 -9.00
CA GLY A 150 1.85 -11.84 -9.06
C GLY A 150 2.22 -12.28 -10.47
N ALA A 151 3.51 -12.12 -10.78
CA ALA A 151 4.25 -12.67 -11.91
C ALA A 151 3.35 -13.37 -12.93
N MET A 152 3.03 -12.68 -14.02
CA MET A 152 2.44 -13.35 -15.17
C MET A 152 3.36 -14.52 -15.52
N HIS A 153 2.92 -15.75 -15.21
CA HIS A 153 3.40 -16.95 -15.87
C HIS A 153 3.02 -16.78 -17.34
N TRP A 154 3.87 -16.08 -18.10
CA TRP A 154 3.87 -16.14 -19.54
C TRP A 154 4.80 -17.28 -19.92
N ILE A 155 4.17 -18.36 -20.41
CA ILE A 155 4.72 -19.37 -21.35
C ILE A 155 5.79 -20.32 -20.79
#